data_AF-A0A1F9AEI4-F1
#
_entry.id   AF-A0A1F9AEI4-F1
#
_cell.length_a   1.000
_cell.length_b   1.000
_cell.length_c   1.000
_cell.angle_alpha   90.00
_cell.angle_beta   90.00
_cell.angle_gamma   90.00
#
_symmetry.space_group_name_H-M   'P 1'
#
loop_
_entity.id
_entity.type
_entity.pdbx_description
1 polymer ?
#
loop_
_entity_poly.entity_id
_entity_poly.type
_entity_poly.pdbx_seq_one_letter_code
_entity_poly.pdbx_strand_id
1 'polypeptide(L)'
;MKQTTTSVHLDGYEQPGLYLVLKDSTRLTLTRDNIEEVTLKYWMNPDKIPPSVKRAVEFQRCSFCPLKEKEDICDAVRPVLPFLDVVDRFVSFDKVLAIYRSDDGLLHISNTTMQEALRYVSTLSLMSYCQVGRKYWRYYFGIMPLEKAKDFASKLYLNMYWIHKGDRESVDRLISEFHERVTTTTQNQLARLNLICKNDAFLNAFVSAQMVTEFLEMNKDTWLFGEDQLNG
;
A
#
# COMPACT_ATOMS: atom_id res chain seq x y z
N MET A 1 34.13 -4.36 -2.86
CA MET A 1 32.91 -4.25 -2.01
C MET A 1 32.90 -5.44 -1.06
N LYS A 2 32.84 -5.23 0.26
CA LYS A 2 32.66 -6.34 1.22
C LYS A 2 31.23 -6.86 1.07
N GLN A 3 31.06 -8.15 0.77
CA GLN A 3 29.76 -8.81 0.84
C GLN A 3 29.37 -8.88 2.32
N THR A 4 28.41 -8.06 2.73
CA THR A 4 27.74 -8.21 4.02
C THR A 4 26.77 -9.38 3.91
N THR A 5 27.13 -10.51 4.50
CA THR A 5 26.23 -11.68 4.61
C THR A 5 25.22 -11.39 5.71
N THR A 6 23.99 -11.01 5.36
CA THR A 6 22.90 -10.88 6.33
C THR A 6 22.38 -12.27 6.68
N SER A 7 22.67 -12.78 7.88
CA SER A 7 22.07 -14.03 8.36
C SER A 7 20.60 -13.80 8.73
N VAL A 8 19.70 -14.54 8.11
CA VAL A 8 18.26 -14.48 8.38
C VAL A 8 17.91 -15.64 9.30
N HIS A 9 17.52 -15.34 10.53
CA HIS A 9 17.02 -16.33 11.49
C HIS A 9 15.50 -16.42 11.36
N LEU A 10 14.98 -17.57 10.93
CA LEU A 10 13.56 -17.74 10.60
C LEU A 10 12.63 -17.63 11.82
N ASP A 11 13.16 -17.87 13.01
CA ASP A 11 12.41 -17.83 14.28
C ASP A 11 11.97 -16.41 14.67
N GLY A 12 12.49 -15.37 14.00
CA GLY A 12 12.20 -13.97 14.31
C GLY A 12 10.95 -13.37 13.64
N TYR A 13 10.16 -14.17 12.94
CA TYR A 13 9.06 -13.70 12.08
C TYR A 13 7.75 -14.40 12.42
N GLU A 14 7.25 -14.30 13.66
CA GLU A 14 6.16 -15.14 14.15
C GLU A 14 4.75 -14.73 13.65
N GLN A 15 4.51 -13.42 13.51
CA GLN A 15 3.19 -12.89 13.14
C GLN A 15 3.06 -12.68 11.62
N PRO A 16 1.86 -12.85 11.05
CA PRO A 16 1.57 -12.49 9.67
C PRO A 16 1.81 -11.00 9.38
N GLY A 17 2.34 -10.71 8.20
CA GLY A 17 2.67 -9.37 7.74
C GLY A 17 4.11 -9.24 7.27
N LEU A 18 4.56 -8.00 7.14
CA LEU A 18 5.83 -7.67 6.52
C LEU A 18 6.88 -7.32 7.58
N TYR A 19 8.10 -7.79 7.37
CA TYR A 19 9.28 -7.41 8.15
C TYR A 19 10.35 -6.93 7.18
N LEU A 20 10.97 -5.79 7.49
CA LEU A 20 12.07 -5.23 6.71
C LEU A 20 13.35 -5.29 7.52
N VAL A 21 14.42 -5.79 6.92
CA VAL A 21 15.78 -5.63 7.42
C VAL A 21 16.48 -4.58 6.56
N LEU A 22 16.80 -3.45 7.17
CA LEU A 22 17.39 -2.28 6.52
C LEU A 22 18.92 -2.38 6.47
N LYS A 23 19.57 -1.54 5.67
CA LYS A 23 21.04 -1.55 5.48
C LYS A 23 21.84 -1.32 6.77
N ASP A 24 21.26 -0.63 7.75
CA ASP A 24 21.85 -0.37 9.07
C ASP A 24 21.52 -1.47 10.10
N SER A 25 20.96 -2.60 9.65
CA SER A 25 20.43 -3.70 10.47
C SER A 25 19.19 -3.32 11.32
N THR A 26 18.64 -2.12 11.16
CA THR A 26 17.33 -1.80 11.74
C THR A 26 16.29 -2.79 11.20
N ARG A 27 15.45 -3.30 12.09
CA ARG A 27 14.29 -4.12 11.72
C ARG A 27 13.02 -3.30 11.84
N LEU A 28 12.22 -3.29 10.78
CA LEU A 28 10.89 -2.69 10.79
C LEU A 28 9.85 -3.80 10.75
N THR A 29 9.06 -3.91 11.82
CA THR A 29 7.96 -4.87 11.92
C THR A 29 6.68 -4.17 11.44
N LEU A 30 6.18 -4.58 10.28
CA LEU A 30 4.99 -4.07 9.64
C LEU A 30 3.91 -5.16 9.64
N THR A 31 3.71 -5.80 10.79
CA THR A 31 2.59 -6.73 11.02
C THR A 31 1.33 -5.95 11.31
N ARG A 32 0.16 -6.54 11.06
CA ARG A 32 -1.12 -5.84 11.28
C ARG A 32 -1.24 -5.34 12.72
N ASP A 33 -1.00 -6.23 13.67
CA ASP A 33 -1.11 -5.94 15.10
C ASP A 33 -0.12 -4.84 15.52
N ASN A 34 1.13 -4.92 15.06
CA ASN A 34 2.12 -3.89 15.37
C ASN A 34 1.77 -2.53 14.74
N ILE A 35 1.25 -2.51 13.51
CA ILE A 35 0.78 -1.27 12.88
C ILE A 35 -0.35 -0.66 13.73
N GLU A 36 -1.35 -1.45 14.11
CA GLU A 36 -2.47 -0.97 14.92
C GLU A 36 -1.99 -0.43 16.29
N GLU A 37 -1.10 -1.16 16.97
CA GLU A 37 -0.55 -0.76 18.27
C GLU A 37 0.27 0.53 18.18
N VAL A 38 1.21 0.61 17.24
CA VAL A 38 2.10 1.77 17.08
C VAL A 38 1.32 2.98 16.60
N THR A 39 0.32 2.79 15.72
CA THR A 39 -0.62 3.84 15.32
C THR A 39 -1.37 4.38 16.53
N LEU A 40 -1.97 3.54 17.38
CA LEU A 40 -2.69 4.00 18.57
C LEU A 40 -1.80 4.85 19.49
N LYS A 41 -0.59 4.37 19.79
CA LYS A 41 0.40 5.09 20.62
C LYS A 41 0.79 6.43 20.00
N TYR A 42 0.99 6.48 18.69
CA TYR A 42 1.34 7.70 17.97
C TYR A 42 0.23 8.75 18.07
N TRP A 43 -1.03 8.35 17.89
CA TRP A 43 -2.17 9.28 17.92
C TRP A 43 -2.56 9.77 19.31
N MET A 44 -2.22 9.01 20.35
CA MET A 44 -2.40 9.44 21.74
C MET A 44 -1.38 10.51 22.17
N ASN A 45 -0.34 10.77 21.36
CA ASN A 45 0.66 11.79 21.65
C ASN A 45 0.33 13.10 20.89
N PRO A 46 -0.08 14.18 21.58
CA PRO A 46 -0.47 15.44 20.93
C PRO A 46 0.68 16.12 20.18
N ASP A 47 1.93 15.86 20.57
CA ASP A 47 3.14 16.53 20.06
C ASP A 47 3.68 15.90 18.77
N LYS A 48 3.16 14.74 18.35
CA LYS A 48 3.69 14.01 17.19
C LYS A 48 3.42 14.69 15.85
N ILE A 49 2.31 15.44 15.73
CA ILE A 49 1.99 16.20 14.51
C ILE A 49 1.70 17.65 14.91
N PRO A 50 2.44 18.63 14.37
CA PRO A 50 2.21 20.04 14.64
C PRO A 50 0.76 20.45 14.33
N PRO A 51 0.12 21.33 15.14
CA PRO A 51 -1.23 21.81 14.86
C PRO A 51 -1.40 22.53 13.52
N SER A 52 -0.32 23.10 12.95
CA SER A 52 -0.33 23.68 11.61
C SER A 52 -0.50 22.62 10.52
N VAL A 53 0.19 21.49 10.65
CA VAL A 53 0.11 20.36 9.72
C VAL A 53 -1.26 19.67 9.83
N LYS A 54 -1.79 19.48 11.04
CA LYS A 54 -3.14 18.92 11.24
C LYS A 54 -4.24 19.76 10.57
N ARG A 55 -4.04 21.08 10.48
CA ARG A 55 -4.97 22.03 9.88
C ARG A 55 -4.73 22.28 8.38
N ALA A 56 -3.65 21.73 7.81
CA ALA A 56 -3.39 21.86 6.39
C ALA A 56 -4.53 21.19 5.59
N VAL A 57 -4.98 21.86 4.53
CA VAL A 57 -6.10 21.39 3.68
C VAL A 57 -5.78 20.01 3.12
N GLU A 58 -4.51 19.77 2.82
CA GLU A 58 -4.00 18.50 2.34
C GLU A 58 -4.33 17.36 3.32
N PHE A 59 -4.28 17.59 4.64
CA PHE A 59 -4.59 16.58 5.68
C PHE A 59 -6.08 16.28 5.85
N GLN A 60 -6.96 17.11 5.30
CA GLN A 60 -8.40 16.89 5.31
C GLN A 60 -8.79 15.73 4.40
N ARG A 61 -10.01 15.21 4.53
CA ARG A 61 -10.47 14.03 3.78
C ARG A 61 -10.84 14.38 2.33
N CYS A 62 -10.76 13.40 1.43
CA CYS A 62 -11.11 13.58 0.01
C CYS A 62 -12.57 14.05 -0.17
N SER A 63 -12.87 14.77 -1.25
CA SER A 63 -14.20 15.33 -1.53
C SER A 63 -15.33 14.30 -1.62
N PHE A 64 -15.02 13.06 -2.01
CA PHE A 64 -15.95 11.93 -2.04
C PHE A 64 -15.88 11.03 -0.80
N CYS A 65 -15.07 11.38 0.20
CA CYS A 65 -15.00 10.62 1.43
C CYS A 65 -16.34 10.77 2.19
N PRO A 66 -16.95 9.67 2.68
CA PRO A 66 -18.17 9.76 3.48
C PRO A 66 -18.03 10.59 4.76
N LEU A 67 -16.79 10.86 5.19
CA LEU A 67 -16.47 11.62 6.40
C LEU A 67 -15.92 13.02 6.09
N LYS A 68 -16.06 13.53 4.86
CA LYS A 68 -15.43 14.80 4.41
C LYS A 68 -15.76 16.03 5.28
N GLU A 69 -16.93 16.06 5.90
CA GLU A 69 -17.41 17.18 6.73
C GLU A 69 -16.96 17.06 8.20
N LYS A 70 -16.34 15.94 8.58
CA LYS A 70 -15.76 15.79 9.91
C LYS A 70 -14.41 16.49 9.96
N GLU A 71 -14.26 17.41 10.90
CA GLU A 71 -13.00 18.08 11.24
C GLU A 71 -12.00 17.10 11.87
N ASP A 72 -11.50 16.18 11.07
CA ASP A 72 -10.47 15.23 11.47
C ASP A 72 -9.65 14.83 10.24
N ILE A 73 -8.47 14.30 10.48
CA ILE A 73 -7.50 13.93 9.46
C ILE A 73 -7.97 12.73 8.62
N CYS A 74 -7.37 12.55 7.45
CA CYS A 74 -7.61 11.35 6.65
C CYS A 74 -7.15 10.07 7.35
N ASP A 75 -8.05 9.12 7.57
CA ASP A 75 -7.74 7.86 8.25
C ASP A 75 -6.72 7.00 7.50
N ALA A 76 -6.62 7.15 6.18
CA ALA A 76 -5.67 6.43 5.36
C ALA A 76 -4.20 6.78 5.70
N VAL A 77 -3.91 7.94 6.30
CA VAL A 77 -2.51 8.28 6.66
C VAL A 77 -2.04 7.55 7.93
N ARG A 78 -2.98 7.07 8.76
CA ARG A 78 -2.72 6.52 10.11
C ARG A 78 -1.70 5.38 10.17
N PRO A 79 -1.69 4.38 9.25
CA PRO A 79 -0.70 3.30 9.30
C PRO A 79 0.68 3.69 8.75
N VAL A 80 0.85 4.92 8.24
CA VAL A 80 2.10 5.38 7.62
C VAL A 80 2.87 6.30 8.56
N LEU A 81 2.18 7.29 9.14
CA LEU A 81 2.82 8.33 9.97
C LEU A 81 3.73 7.80 11.09
N PRO A 82 3.35 6.75 11.84
CA PRO A 82 4.17 6.30 12.95
C PRO A 82 5.53 5.75 12.54
N PHE A 83 5.69 5.37 11.27
CA PHE A 83 6.93 4.79 10.75
C PHE A 83 7.82 5.81 10.04
N LEU A 84 7.38 7.06 9.88
CA LEU A 84 8.15 8.11 9.21
C LEU A 84 9.51 8.35 9.88
N ASP A 85 9.56 8.39 11.21
CA ASP A 85 10.81 8.58 11.98
C ASP A 85 11.90 7.58 11.56
N VAL A 86 11.51 6.35 11.19
CA VAL A 86 12.42 5.29 10.74
C VAL A 86 12.66 5.41 9.23
N VAL A 87 11.58 5.49 8.44
CA VAL A 87 11.60 5.40 6.97
C VAL A 87 12.25 6.63 6.32
N ASP A 88 12.09 7.82 6.90
CA ASP A 88 12.70 9.06 6.41
C ASP A 88 14.23 9.09 6.52
N ARG A 89 14.86 8.04 7.06
CA ARG A 89 16.32 7.88 7.03
C ARG A 89 16.81 7.21 5.74
N PHE A 90 15.89 6.79 4.87
CA PHE A 90 16.15 6.01 3.66
C PHE A 90 15.44 6.63 2.46
N VAL A 91 15.98 6.40 1.27
CA VAL A 91 15.38 6.83 -0.01
C VAL A 91 14.69 5.66 -0.70
N SER A 92 13.81 5.96 -1.66
CA SER A 92 12.97 5.01 -2.40
C SER A 92 13.71 3.78 -2.96
N PHE A 93 14.92 3.97 -3.50
CA PHE A 93 15.73 2.92 -4.11
C PHE A 93 16.71 2.22 -3.17
N ASP A 94 16.77 2.60 -1.89
CA ASP A 94 17.58 1.88 -0.90
C ASP A 94 17.18 0.41 -0.86
N LYS A 95 18.18 -0.48 -0.88
CA LYS A 95 17.97 -1.92 -0.87
C LYS A 95 17.61 -2.41 0.52
N VAL A 96 16.60 -3.28 0.57
CA VAL A 96 16.12 -3.90 1.80
C VAL A 96 15.83 -5.37 1.58
N LEU A 97 15.96 -6.14 2.65
CA LEU A 97 15.44 -7.49 2.70
C LEU A 97 14.01 -7.45 3.23
N ALA A 98 13.06 -7.80 2.37
CA ALA A 98 11.65 -7.91 2.72
C ALA A 98 11.31 -9.37 3.03
N ILE A 99 10.68 -9.60 4.17
CA ILE A 99 10.26 -10.92 4.66
C ILE A 99 8.78 -10.80 4.97
N TYR A 100 7.94 -11.45 4.17
CA TYR A 100 6.51 -11.48 4.36
C TYR A 100 6.07 -12.84 4.87
N ARG A 101 5.35 -12.86 6.00
CA ARG A 101 4.69 -14.05 6.53
C ARG A 101 3.22 -14.00 6.18
N SER A 102 2.73 -14.99 5.44
CA SER A 102 1.30 -15.16 5.18
C SER A 102 0.58 -15.77 6.38
N ASP A 103 -0.76 -15.72 6.34
CA ASP A 103 -1.61 -16.26 7.42
C ASP A 103 -1.48 -17.78 7.58
N ASP A 104 -1.09 -18.51 6.53
CA ASP A 104 -0.80 -19.94 6.55
C ASP A 104 0.61 -20.28 7.10
N GLY A 105 1.39 -19.26 7.46
CA GLY A 105 2.72 -19.40 8.04
C GLY A 105 3.87 -19.49 7.04
N LEU A 106 3.61 -19.44 5.73
CA LEU A 106 4.68 -19.43 4.72
C LEU A 106 5.47 -18.12 4.76
N LEU A 107 6.78 -18.23 4.56
CA LEU A 107 7.71 -17.10 4.51
C LEU A 107 8.14 -16.81 3.08
N HIS A 108 7.89 -15.58 2.64
CA HIS A 108 8.35 -15.04 1.36
C HIS A 108 9.48 -14.06 1.61
N ILE A 109 10.68 -14.39 1.14
CA ILE A 109 11.89 -13.59 1.35
C ILE A 109 12.36 -13.03 0.01
N SER A 110 12.53 -11.72 -0.07
CA SER A 110 12.96 -11.04 -1.30
C SER A 110 13.88 -9.86 -1.01
N ASN A 111 14.94 -9.72 -1.82
CA ASN A 111 15.72 -8.50 -1.88
C ASN A 111 15.03 -7.52 -2.82
N THR A 112 14.65 -6.36 -2.29
CA THR A 112 13.88 -5.36 -3.03
C THR A 112 14.32 -3.94 -2.65
N THR A 113 13.56 -2.93 -3.05
CA THR A 113 13.75 -1.53 -2.67
C THR A 113 12.75 -1.09 -1.62
N MET A 114 13.04 -0.01 -0.89
CA MET A 114 12.12 0.59 0.08
C MET A 114 10.73 0.84 -0.50
N GLN A 115 10.64 1.44 -1.69
CA GLN A 115 9.35 1.76 -2.31
C GLN A 115 8.49 0.53 -2.61
N GLU A 116 9.11 -0.56 -3.10
CA GLU A 116 8.40 -1.80 -3.44
C GLU A 116 7.97 -2.54 -2.17
N ALA A 117 8.83 -2.56 -1.15
CA ALA A 117 8.52 -3.19 0.12
C ALA A 117 7.38 -2.44 0.85
N LEU A 118 7.47 -1.11 0.93
CA LEU A 118 6.48 -0.25 1.58
C LEU A 118 5.16 -0.16 0.80
N ARG A 119 5.10 -0.66 -0.45
CA ARG A 119 3.85 -0.81 -1.19
C ARG A 119 2.82 -1.61 -0.39
N TYR A 120 3.25 -2.61 0.40
CA TYR A 120 2.36 -3.33 1.30
C TYR A 120 1.60 -2.41 2.26
N VAL A 121 2.33 -1.54 2.98
CA VAL A 121 1.72 -0.59 3.94
C VAL A 121 0.89 0.47 3.23
N SER A 122 1.34 0.91 2.05
CA SER A 122 0.61 1.89 1.22
C SER A 122 -0.71 1.30 0.70
N THR A 123 -0.70 0.05 0.25
CA THR A 123 -1.92 -0.69 -0.12
C THR A 123 -2.81 -0.92 1.10
N LEU A 124 -2.25 -1.28 2.26
CA LEU A 124 -3.02 -1.41 3.51
C LEU A 124 -3.70 -0.09 3.90
N SER A 125 -2.96 1.02 3.82
CA SER A 125 -3.48 2.38 4.01
C SER A 125 -4.67 2.66 3.10
N LEU A 126 -4.51 2.45 1.80
CA LEU A 126 -5.56 2.73 0.82
C LEU A 126 -6.75 1.78 0.97
N MET A 127 -6.52 0.48 1.16
CA MET A 127 -7.59 -0.54 1.08
C MET A 127 -8.24 -0.85 2.43
N SER A 128 -7.55 -0.64 3.56
CA SER A 128 -8.05 -1.01 4.89
C SER A 128 -8.32 0.19 5.79
N TYR A 129 -7.71 1.35 5.55
CA TYR A 129 -7.94 2.54 6.37
C TYR A 129 -8.79 3.59 5.66
N CYS A 130 -8.71 3.71 4.33
CA CYS A 130 -9.63 4.57 3.59
C CYS A 130 -11.04 3.96 3.51
N GLN A 131 -12.07 4.69 3.95
CA GLN A 131 -13.47 4.24 3.86
C GLN A 131 -13.92 3.91 2.42
N VAL A 132 -13.34 4.59 1.44
CA VAL A 132 -13.63 4.36 0.02
C VAL A 132 -12.91 3.10 -0.46
N GLY A 133 -11.61 2.99 -0.15
CA GLY A 133 -10.79 1.84 -0.55
C GLY A 133 -11.24 0.52 0.11
N ARG A 134 -11.81 0.58 1.32
CA ARG A 134 -12.43 -0.56 2.01
C ARG A 134 -13.47 -1.28 1.18
N LYS A 135 -14.09 -0.68 0.18
CA LYS A 135 -15.05 -1.39 -0.69
C LYS A 135 -14.38 -2.42 -1.60
N TYR A 136 -13.09 -2.27 -1.88
CA TYR A 136 -12.34 -3.11 -2.82
C TYR A 136 -11.54 -4.23 -2.14
N TRP A 137 -11.49 -4.27 -0.80
CA TRP A 137 -10.66 -5.22 -0.04
C TRP A 137 -10.87 -6.68 -0.46
N ARG A 138 -12.11 -7.06 -0.78
CA ARG A 138 -12.48 -8.43 -1.15
C ARG A 138 -11.76 -8.93 -2.40
N TYR A 139 -11.34 -8.04 -3.29
CA TYR A 139 -10.62 -8.40 -4.52
C TYR A 139 -9.13 -8.66 -4.26
N TYR A 140 -8.61 -8.33 -3.06
CA TYR A 140 -7.21 -8.54 -2.69
C TYR A 140 -6.93 -9.92 -2.09
N PHE A 141 -7.94 -10.78 -1.97
CA PHE A 141 -7.79 -12.11 -1.39
C PHE A 141 -6.74 -12.94 -2.14
N GLY A 142 -5.80 -13.53 -1.41
CA GLY A 142 -4.74 -14.39 -1.95
C GLY A 142 -3.65 -13.67 -2.76
N ILE A 143 -3.63 -12.33 -2.79
CA ILE A 143 -2.58 -11.57 -3.47
C ILE A 143 -1.38 -11.37 -2.54
N MET A 144 -0.18 -11.74 -3.00
CA MET A 144 1.02 -11.61 -2.20
C MET A 144 1.59 -10.18 -2.33
N PRO A 145 1.78 -9.43 -1.24
CA PRO A 145 2.06 -7.99 -1.33
C PRO A 145 3.39 -7.59 -1.97
N LEU A 146 4.36 -8.49 -2.07
CA LEU A 146 5.70 -8.26 -2.65
C LEU A 146 5.81 -8.69 -4.13
N GLU A 147 4.71 -9.09 -4.78
CA GLU A 147 4.71 -9.45 -6.21
C GLU A 147 5.00 -8.25 -7.11
N LYS A 148 5.33 -8.46 -8.38
CA LYS A 148 5.43 -7.31 -9.30
C LYS A 148 4.04 -6.71 -9.53
N ALA A 149 3.97 -5.40 -9.77
CA ALA A 149 2.70 -4.70 -9.93
C ALA A 149 1.81 -5.30 -11.03
N LYS A 150 2.39 -5.80 -12.13
CA LYS A 150 1.67 -6.49 -13.20
C LYS A 150 1.04 -7.82 -12.73
N ASP A 151 1.79 -8.64 -12.00
CA ASP A 151 1.29 -9.92 -11.48
C ASP A 151 0.18 -9.68 -10.43
N PHE A 152 0.38 -8.65 -9.61
CA PHE A 152 -0.62 -8.16 -8.65
C PHE A 152 -1.92 -7.77 -9.38
N ALA A 153 -1.82 -6.91 -10.41
CA ALA A 153 -2.95 -6.46 -11.19
C ALA A 153 -3.66 -7.62 -11.90
N SER A 154 -2.92 -8.60 -12.42
CA SER A 154 -3.48 -9.80 -13.04
C SER A 154 -4.37 -10.58 -12.07
N LYS A 155 -3.89 -10.85 -10.84
CA LYS A 155 -4.67 -11.54 -9.81
C LYS A 155 -5.86 -10.72 -9.34
N LEU A 156 -5.68 -9.40 -9.23
CA LEU A 156 -6.75 -8.48 -8.85
C LEU A 156 -7.88 -8.50 -9.89
N TYR A 157 -7.54 -8.45 -11.18
CA TYR A 157 -8.49 -8.60 -12.28
C TYR A 157 -9.22 -9.93 -12.20
N LEU A 158 -8.49 -11.04 -12.04
CA LEU A 158 -9.08 -12.37 -11.92
C LEU A 158 -10.08 -12.45 -10.77
N ASN A 159 -9.75 -11.93 -9.59
CA ASN A 159 -10.64 -11.88 -8.45
C ASN A 159 -11.90 -11.05 -8.75
N MET A 160 -11.77 -9.91 -9.43
CA MET A 160 -12.91 -9.11 -9.87
C MET A 160 -13.79 -9.89 -10.85
N TYR A 161 -13.19 -10.49 -11.88
CA TYR A 161 -13.89 -11.29 -12.88
C TYR A 161 -14.67 -12.44 -12.26
N TRP A 162 -14.07 -13.19 -11.33
CA TRP A 162 -14.74 -14.28 -10.62
C TRP A 162 -15.90 -13.81 -9.75
N ILE A 163 -15.72 -12.75 -8.96
CA ILE A 163 -16.77 -12.21 -8.10
C ILE A 163 -17.96 -11.70 -8.91
N HIS A 164 -17.69 -11.13 -10.08
CA HIS A 164 -18.70 -10.67 -11.04
C HIS A 164 -19.17 -11.76 -12.02
N LYS A 165 -18.80 -13.02 -11.78
CA LYS A 165 -19.23 -14.19 -12.58
C LYS A 165 -18.94 -14.05 -14.08
N GLY A 166 -17.88 -13.33 -14.43
CA GLY A 166 -17.48 -13.08 -15.80
C GLY A 166 -18.27 -12.01 -16.55
N ASP A 167 -19.13 -11.24 -15.87
CA ASP A 167 -19.78 -10.07 -16.45
C ASP A 167 -18.75 -8.97 -16.77
N ARG A 168 -18.34 -8.89 -18.04
CA ARG A 168 -17.30 -7.96 -18.51
C ARG A 168 -17.69 -6.50 -18.30
N GLU A 169 -18.92 -6.12 -18.63
CA GLU A 169 -19.37 -4.73 -18.49
C GLU A 169 -19.38 -4.29 -17.02
N SER A 170 -19.76 -5.19 -16.11
CA SER A 170 -19.66 -4.94 -14.67
C SER A 170 -18.22 -4.82 -14.18
N VAL A 171 -17.32 -5.69 -14.67
CA VAL A 171 -15.89 -5.65 -14.34
C VAL A 171 -15.25 -4.36 -14.86
N ASP A 172 -15.53 -3.94 -16.09
CA ASP A 172 -14.97 -2.73 -16.70
C ASP A 172 -15.41 -1.48 -15.95
N ARG A 173 -16.70 -1.37 -15.62
CA ARG A 173 -17.21 -0.28 -14.77
C ARG A 173 -16.53 -0.25 -13.41
N LEU A 174 -16.36 -1.42 -12.78
CA LEU A 174 -15.67 -1.53 -11.50
C LEU A 174 -14.22 -1.07 -11.61
N ILE A 175 -13.48 -1.49 -12.63
CA ILE A 175 -12.07 -1.14 -12.83
C ILE A 175 -11.93 0.37 -13.01
N SER A 176 -12.78 0.98 -13.84
CA SER A 176 -12.73 2.43 -14.09
C SER A 176 -13.12 3.24 -12.84
N GLU A 177 -14.14 2.83 -12.07
CA GLU A 177 -14.44 3.48 -10.79
C GLU A 177 -13.29 3.30 -9.80
N PHE A 178 -12.73 2.08 -9.72
CA PHE A 178 -11.63 1.77 -8.82
C PHE A 178 -10.39 2.61 -9.14
N HIS A 179 -10.02 2.72 -10.42
CA HIS A 179 -8.93 3.55 -10.91
C HIS A 179 -9.12 5.02 -10.52
N GLU A 180 -10.28 5.62 -10.81
CA GLU A 180 -10.56 7.03 -10.50
C GLU A 180 -10.44 7.32 -8.99
N ARG A 181 -11.07 6.45 -8.17
CA ARG A 181 -11.10 6.60 -6.72
C ARG A 181 -9.73 6.41 -6.08
N VAL A 182 -8.98 5.39 -6.51
CA VAL A 182 -7.62 5.14 -5.99
C VAL A 182 -6.68 6.23 -6.43
N THR A 183 -6.70 6.64 -7.70
CA THR A 183 -5.86 7.74 -8.22
C THR A 183 -6.04 9.01 -7.40
N THR A 184 -7.28 9.45 -7.20
CA THR A 184 -7.53 10.67 -6.42
C THR A 184 -7.14 10.50 -4.95
N THR A 185 -7.40 9.33 -4.35
CA THR A 185 -7.00 9.06 -2.96
C THR A 185 -5.48 9.09 -2.81
N THR A 186 -4.76 8.45 -3.73
CA THR A 186 -3.29 8.41 -3.77
C THR A 186 -2.72 9.80 -3.96
N GLN A 187 -3.18 10.59 -4.94
CA GLN A 187 -2.72 11.97 -5.13
C GLN A 187 -2.88 12.82 -3.87
N ASN A 188 -4.00 12.67 -3.17
CA ASN A 188 -4.19 13.35 -1.90
C ASN A 188 -3.23 12.82 -0.81
N GLN A 189 -2.93 11.52 -0.76
CA GLN A 189 -1.92 10.99 0.17
C GLN A 189 -0.52 11.52 -0.16
N LEU A 190 -0.15 11.61 -1.43
CA LEU A 190 1.12 12.20 -1.85
C LEU A 190 1.22 13.67 -1.41
N ALA A 191 0.16 14.46 -1.60
CA ALA A 191 0.11 15.85 -1.14
C ALA A 191 0.32 15.95 0.38
N ARG A 192 -0.35 15.09 1.17
CA ARG A 192 -0.17 15.03 2.64
C ARG A 192 1.27 14.69 3.02
N LEU A 193 1.80 13.62 2.44
CA LEU A 193 3.12 13.11 2.76
C LEU A 193 4.22 14.09 2.33
N ASN A 194 4.05 14.83 1.23
CA ASN A 194 4.98 15.87 0.80
C ASN A 194 5.16 16.99 1.84
N LEU A 195 4.18 17.21 2.72
CA LEU A 195 4.29 18.21 3.79
C LEU A 195 5.11 17.75 4.99
N ILE A 196 5.33 16.44 5.15
CA ILE A 196 5.88 15.87 6.39
C ILE A 196 7.06 14.93 6.18
N CYS A 197 7.13 14.25 5.06
CA CYS A 197 8.22 13.32 4.74
C CYS A 197 9.48 14.11 4.42
N LYS A 198 10.61 13.64 4.92
CA LYS A 198 11.93 14.17 4.58
C LYS A 198 12.53 13.51 3.34
N ASN A 199 12.06 12.32 3.00
CA ASN A 199 12.51 11.55 1.84
C ASN A 199 11.34 10.95 1.06
N ASP A 200 11.67 10.34 -0.07
CA ASP A 200 10.72 9.93 -1.11
C ASP A 200 10.23 8.47 -1.00
N ALA A 201 10.65 7.72 0.02
CA ALA A 201 10.36 6.30 0.14
C ALA A 201 8.86 6.00 0.22
N PHE A 202 8.13 6.66 1.11
CA PHE A 202 6.67 6.50 1.16
C PHE A 202 5.95 7.15 -0.02
N LEU A 203 6.43 8.28 -0.54
CA LEU A 203 5.85 8.91 -1.72
C LEU A 203 5.84 7.92 -2.89
N ASN A 204 6.99 7.31 -3.19
CA ASN A 204 7.07 6.31 -4.26
C ASN A 204 6.37 5.00 -3.92
N ALA A 205 6.23 4.63 -2.64
CA ALA A 205 5.43 3.46 -2.26
C ALA A 205 3.93 3.63 -2.58
N PHE A 206 3.39 4.84 -2.39
CA PHE A 206 2.02 5.18 -2.79
C PHE A 206 1.85 5.20 -4.31
N VAL A 207 2.82 5.76 -5.04
CA VAL A 207 2.85 5.68 -6.52
C VAL A 207 2.87 4.21 -6.97
N SER A 208 3.72 3.38 -6.35
CA SER A 208 3.81 1.94 -6.64
C SER A 208 2.51 1.20 -6.35
N ALA A 209 1.75 1.62 -5.33
CA ALA A 209 0.43 1.06 -5.04
C ALA A 209 -0.60 1.46 -6.11
N GLN A 210 -0.59 2.71 -6.57
CA GLN A 210 -1.44 3.17 -7.68
C GLN A 210 -1.09 2.49 -9.01
N MET A 211 0.18 2.16 -9.27
CA MET A 211 0.56 1.47 -10.51
C MET A 211 -0.23 0.17 -10.75
N VAL A 212 -0.67 -0.52 -9.69
CA VAL A 212 -1.55 -1.70 -9.82
C VAL A 212 -2.87 -1.34 -10.50
N THR A 213 -3.47 -0.21 -10.14
CA THR A 213 -4.73 0.25 -10.74
C THR A 213 -4.52 0.79 -12.14
N GLU A 214 -3.37 1.41 -12.42
CA GLU A 214 -2.99 1.82 -13.79
C GLU A 214 -2.87 0.59 -14.70
N PHE A 215 -2.18 -0.47 -14.26
CA PHE A 215 -2.09 -1.70 -15.04
C PHE A 215 -3.48 -2.30 -15.31
N LEU A 216 -4.37 -2.31 -14.32
CA LEU A 216 -5.73 -2.80 -14.48
C LEU A 216 -6.48 -2.05 -15.58
N GLU A 217 -6.51 -0.72 -15.51
CA GLU A 217 -7.24 0.13 -16.46
C GLU A 217 -6.65 0.04 -17.87
N MET A 218 -5.31 0.06 -18.00
CA MET A 218 -4.63 -0.01 -19.30
C MET A 218 -4.85 -1.34 -20.04
N ASN A 219 -5.11 -2.43 -19.33
CA ASN A 219 -5.23 -3.77 -19.91
C ASN A 219 -6.63 -4.36 -19.74
N LYS A 220 -7.64 -3.56 -19.38
CA LYS A 220 -9.00 -4.07 -19.06
C LYS A 220 -9.60 -4.94 -20.18
N ASP A 221 -9.28 -4.63 -21.43
CA ASP A 221 -9.75 -5.35 -22.61
C ASP A 221 -8.94 -6.63 -22.93
N THR A 222 -7.72 -6.77 -22.39
CA THR A 222 -6.74 -7.78 -22.83
C THR A 222 -6.30 -8.77 -21.74
N TRP A 223 -6.79 -8.63 -20.50
CA TRP A 223 -6.35 -9.45 -19.36
C TRP A 223 -6.59 -10.96 -19.52
N LEU A 224 -7.73 -11.36 -20.09
CA LEU A 224 -8.11 -12.78 -20.26
C LEU A 224 -8.18 -13.22 -21.72
N PHE A 225 -8.36 -12.29 -22.63
CA PHE A 225 -8.60 -12.55 -24.03
C PHE A 225 -7.55 -11.74 -24.78
N GLY A 226 -6.66 -12.41 -25.52
CA GLY A 226 -5.70 -11.71 -26.37
C GLY A 226 -6.42 -10.80 -27.36
N GLU A 227 -5.67 -9.86 -27.97
CA GLU A 227 -6.20 -8.86 -28.92
C GLU A 227 -7.09 -9.47 -30.03
N ASP A 228 -6.91 -10.75 -30.34
CA ASP A 228 -7.62 -11.48 -31.39
C ASP A 228 -9.12 -11.71 -31.13
N GLN A 229 -9.65 -11.50 -29.91
CA GLN A 229 -11.09 -11.68 -29.61
C GLN A 229 -11.88 -10.38 -29.45
N LEU A 230 -11.26 -9.21 -29.57
CA LEU A 230 -11.94 -7.91 -29.43
C LEU A 230 -12.55 -7.38 -30.74
N ASN A 231 -12.30 -8.06 -31.86
CA ASN A 231 -12.77 -7.69 -33.20
C ASN A 231 -13.82 -8.68 -33.78
N GLY A 232 -14.47 -9.48 -32.95
CA GLY A 232 -15.46 -10.49 -33.34
C GLY A 232 -16.90 -10.09 -33.02
#